data_AF-F0WGD9-F1
#
_entry.id   AF-F0WGD9-F1
#
_cell.length_a   1.000
_cell.length_b   1.000
_cell.length_c   1.000
_cell.angle_alpha   90.00
_cell.angle_beta   90.00
_cell.angle_gamma   90.00
#
_symmetry.space_group_name_H-M   'P 1'
#
loop_
_entity.id
_entity.type
_entity.pdbx_description
1 polymer ?
#
loop_
_entity_poly.entity_id
_entity_poly.type
_entity_poly.pdbx_seq_one_letter_code
_entity_poly.pdbx_strand_id
1 'polypeptide(L)'
;MKDATLRRQESRGAEAALDKRVLNETNLLLLDIGLGKDHRRLFSNVKDLTASISSMSVAVYEKLFQICLENICRHPVTTNDYIKNADGILEALRAVHLTREAESASILDSLSGTDICSGDVGSIGKLIAVFREIYEALYLNTSLNAVLSEDQDVVDSPQKAKFPVGKQLDNSKGEQCEDLRVQPKTKNRSTHIKWGGKLASARIFPERCIKNRANDTKTGIRHDNALRRSHISPIPSSTSTSGLSYKKFRERQAVVSFGSVSPVEINQSPHNLVRESRSEMELNGDTFSEVSIADDQNVSAKLESIDPSIDLISEEDQDKALREFSMSSTFAAQREKGSRSSLYPLMPMRLSARTRRAEKKYSLLIQDHVETLRLQEKRHRELLARRFRVNKHQQQIDAIRHRNFQQTLCQERLAAQMQQKTTLESHMRIMMSNVLVIEKDKLKVKQKEFNEQIKSIQSNHQRQERALETFFDHQLALLKEELLRNTIEQSVAEKAHRLASKQLLRDLRHEQDDTLKLTIDKAQERQKQRLFAWEREHQRQITQLNQKEPKRNIDPFHAAAIKARELRHAKKQSHRRPSSRHKKST
;
A
#
# COMPACT_ATOMS: atom_id res chain seq x y z
N MET A 1 -1.30 33.33 -51.56
CA MET A 1 -1.02 34.19 -50.37
C MET A 1 -2.21 34.32 -49.41
N LYS A 2 -3.48 34.23 -49.83
CA LYS A 2 -4.65 34.28 -48.92
C LYS A 2 -4.81 33.06 -48.00
N ASP A 3 -4.34 31.88 -48.42
CA ASP A 3 -4.45 30.65 -47.58
C ASP A 3 -3.47 30.62 -46.40
N ALA A 4 -2.32 31.31 -46.50
CA ALA A 4 -1.35 31.38 -45.42
C ALA A 4 -1.80 32.29 -44.27
N THR A 5 -2.62 33.31 -44.57
CA THR A 5 -3.21 34.20 -43.54
C THR A 5 -4.35 33.53 -42.79
N LEU A 6 -5.12 32.64 -43.44
CA LEU A 6 -6.25 31.96 -42.81
C LEU A 6 -5.77 30.91 -41.79
N ARG A 7 -4.76 30.10 -42.16
CA ARG A 7 -4.12 29.15 -41.21
C ARG A 7 -3.46 29.84 -40.01
N ARG A 8 -2.99 31.07 -40.15
CA ARG A 8 -2.42 31.87 -39.04
C ARG A 8 -3.48 32.41 -38.09
N GLN A 9 -4.72 32.60 -38.54
CA GLN A 9 -5.82 33.02 -37.67
C GLN A 9 -6.41 31.85 -36.90
N GLU A 10 -6.55 30.68 -37.52
CA GLU A 10 -7.02 29.45 -36.86
C GLU A 10 -6.07 28.99 -35.75
N SER A 11 -4.76 29.00 -36.00
CA SER A 11 -3.75 28.66 -34.98
C SER A 11 -3.77 29.60 -33.78
N ARG A 12 -3.92 30.91 -34.00
CA ARG A 12 -4.06 31.89 -32.90
C ARG A 12 -5.34 31.70 -32.09
N GLY A 13 -6.43 31.30 -32.75
CA GLY A 13 -7.70 31.01 -32.07
C GLY A 13 -7.59 29.79 -31.15
N ALA A 14 -6.94 28.72 -31.62
CA ALA A 14 -6.71 27.51 -30.84
C ALA A 14 -5.78 27.75 -29.63
N GLU A 15 -4.72 28.52 -29.82
CA GLU A 15 -3.77 28.89 -28.77
C GLU A 15 -4.46 29.71 -27.67
N ALA A 16 -5.25 30.73 -28.04
CA ALA A 16 -6.00 31.54 -27.07
C ALA A 16 -7.08 30.73 -26.30
N ALA A 17 -7.62 29.66 -26.90
CA ALA A 17 -8.56 28.77 -26.22
C ALA A 17 -7.82 27.87 -25.20
N LEU A 18 -6.64 27.35 -25.56
CA LEU A 18 -5.80 26.56 -24.68
C LEU A 18 -5.32 27.39 -23.47
N ASP A 19 -4.87 28.62 -23.72
CA ASP A 19 -4.47 29.60 -22.70
C ASP A 19 -5.54 29.79 -21.63
N LYS A 20 -6.78 30.06 -22.07
CA LYS A 20 -7.92 30.25 -21.16
C LYS A 20 -8.24 28.98 -20.38
N ARG A 21 -8.16 27.82 -21.04
CA ARG A 21 -8.43 26.52 -20.40
C ARG A 21 -7.42 26.24 -19.29
N VAL A 22 -6.13 26.32 -19.57
CA VAL A 22 -5.06 26.05 -18.59
C VAL A 22 -5.12 27.04 -17.42
N LEU A 23 -5.39 28.33 -17.71
CA LEU A 23 -5.56 29.35 -16.67
C LEU A 23 -6.73 29.01 -15.73
N ASN A 24 -7.89 28.64 -16.30
CA ASN A 24 -9.07 28.28 -15.52
C ASN A 24 -8.84 27.00 -14.69
N GLU A 25 -8.25 25.96 -15.29
CA GLU A 25 -7.93 24.71 -14.58
C GLU A 25 -6.96 24.94 -13.42
N THR A 26 -5.96 25.80 -13.62
CA THR A 26 -5.00 26.18 -12.57
C THR A 26 -5.69 26.92 -11.44
N ASN A 27 -6.50 27.93 -11.75
CA ASN A 27 -7.23 28.70 -10.74
C ASN A 27 -8.20 27.83 -9.93
N LEU A 28 -8.89 26.89 -10.59
CA LEU A 28 -9.74 25.91 -9.92
C LEU A 28 -8.95 25.01 -8.97
N LEU A 29 -7.81 24.46 -9.43
CA LEU A 29 -6.94 23.63 -8.58
C LEU A 29 -6.47 24.40 -7.34
N LEU A 30 -6.08 25.68 -7.48
CA LEU A 30 -5.65 26.51 -6.36
C LEU A 30 -6.78 26.79 -5.36
N LEU A 31 -8.02 26.95 -5.84
CA LEU A 31 -9.19 27.08 -4.99
C LEU A 31 -9.48 25.77 -4.24
N ASP A 32 -9.44 24.64 -4.94
CA ASP A 32 -9.69 23.30 -4.39
C ASP A 32 -8.69 22.97 -3.26
N ILE A 33 -7.40 23.26 -3.47
CA ILE A 33 -6.34 23.03 -2.48
C ILE A 33 -6.39 24.06 -1.31
N GLY A 34 -7.16 25.14 -1.47
CA GLY A 34 -7.29 26.21 -0.50
C GLY A 34 -6.13 27.21 -0.49
N LEU A 35 -5.31 27.24 -1.55
CA LEU A 35 -4.29 28.28 -1.79
C LEU A 35 -4.91 29.58 -2.37
N GLY A 36 -6.13 29.51 -2.90
CA GLY A 36 -6.85 30.63 -3.51
C GLY A 36 -7.80 31.41 -2.59
N LYS A 37 -7.87 31.12 -1.28
CA LYS A 37 -8.88 31.68 -0.35
C LYS A 37 -8.90 33.21 -0.28
N ASP A 38 -7.76 33.87 -0.50
CA ASP A 38 -7.68 35.33 -0.42
C ASP A 38 -7.95 36.04 -1.76
N HIS A 39 -8.34 35.32 -2.83
CA HIS A 39 -8.51 35.77 -4.23
C HIS A 39 -7.29 36.47 -4.88
N ARG A 40 -6.37 37.04 -4.09
CA ARG A 40 -5.15 37.74 -4.50
C ARG A 40 -4.10 36.84 -5.16
N ARG A 41 -4.30 35.53 -5.11
CA ARG A 41 -3.38 34.52 -5.66
C ARG A 41 -3.88 33.87 -6.95
N LEU A 42 -5.04 34.30 -7.47
CA LEU A 42 -5.55 33.81 -8.76
C LEU A 42 -4.92 34.58 -9.91
N PHE A 43 -4.66 33.89 -11.01
CA PHE A 43 -4.03 34.49 -12.18
C PHE A 43 -5.08 35.06 -13.14
N SER A 44 -4.88 36.32 -13.53
CA SER A 44 -5.72 37.00 -14.53
C SER A 44 -5.32 36.69 -15.97
N ASN A 45 -4.06 36.33 -16.20
CA ASN A 45 -3.54 36.07 -17.53
C ASN A 45 -2.46 34.96 -17.49
N VAL A 46 -2.15 34.38 -18.65
CA VAL A 46 -1.16 33.29 -18.77
C VAL A 46 0.29 33.76 -18.55
N LYS A 47 0.58 35.05 -18.76
CA LYS A 47 1.92 35.61 -18.55
C LYS A 47 2.27 35.65 -17.06
N ASP A 48 1.32 36.05 -16.23
CA ASP A 48 1.41 36.08 -14.76
C ASP A 48 1.55 34.65 -14.22
N LEU A 49 0.77 33.72 -14.79
CA LEU A 49 0.89 32.29 -14.50
C LEU A 49 2.30 31.78 -14.84
N THR A 50 2.79 32.05 -16.05
CA THR A 50 4.13 31.62 -16.50
C THR A 50 5.23 32.19 -15.60
N ALA A 51 5.13 33.45 -15.22
CA ALA A 51 6.10 34.09 -14.32
C ALA A 51 6.11 33.46 -12.91
N SER A 52 4.97 32.88 -12.50
CA SER A 52 4.77 32.35 -11.14
C SER A 52 4.72 30.82 -11.09
N ILE A 53 4.78 30.12 -12.23
CA ILE A 53 4.43 28.71 -12.32
C ILE A 53 5.32 27.85 -11.44
N SER A 54 6.63 28.10 -11.47
CA SER A 54 7.60 27.35 -10.68
C SER A 54 7.35 27.52 -9.18
N SER A 55 7.20 28.76 -8.69
CA SER A 55 6.88 29.02 -7.27
C SER A 55 5.51 28.47 -6.85
N MET A 56 4.52 28.54 -7.75
CA MET A 56 3.19 27.98 -7.52
C MET A 56 3.25 26.45 -7.42
N SER A 57 3.97 25.77 -8.31
CA SER A 57 4.13 24.31 -8.28
C SER A 57 4.78 23.83 -6.97
N VAL A 58 5.74 24.59 -6.43
CA VAL A 58 6.28 24.35 -5.09
C VAL A 58 5.19 24.45 -4.03
N ALA A 59 4.48 25.58 -3.98
CA ALA A 59 3.44 25.79 -2.97
C ALA A 59 2.32 24.73 -3.04
N VAL A 60 1.93 24.33 -4.26
CA VAL A 60 0.96 23.25 -4.50
C VAL A 60 1.48 21.92 -3.98
N TYR A 61 2.70 21.52 -4.34
CA TYR A 61 3.28 20.26 -3.89
C TYR A 61 3.37 20.20 -2.36
N GLU A 62 3.92 21.22 -1.73
CA GLU A 62 4.08 21.25 -0.27
C GLU A 62 2.75 21.27 0.46
N LYS A 63 1.72 21.89 -0.14
CA LYS A 63 0.38 21.89 0.43
C LYS A 63 -0.31 20.53 0.32
N LEU A 64 -0.12 19.82 -0.79
CA LEU A 64 -0.67 18.49 -1.02
C LEU A 64 -0.04 17.44 -0.10
N PHE A 65 1.29 17.47 0.05
CA PHE A 65 2.01 16.45 0.81
C PHE A 65 2.33 16.84 2.25
N GLN A 66 2.15 18.12 2.62
CA GLN A 66 2.54 18.66 3.93
C GLN A 66 4.02 18.45 4.26
N ILE A 67 4.87 18.39 3.24
CA ILE A 67 6.32 18.18 3.33
C ILE A 67 7.03 19.37 2.67
N CYS A 68 8.06 19.89 3.32
CA CYS A 68 8.94 20.90 2.72
C CYS A 68 10.03 20.21 1.90
N LEU A 69 10.18 20.60 0.63
CA LEU A 69 11.25 20.06 -0.21
C LEU A 69 12.58 20.75 0.13
N GLU A 70 13.62 19.95 0.43
CA GLU A 70 14.93 20.42 0.90
C GLU A 70 15.75 21.11 -0.21
N ASN A 71 15.64 20.62 -1.45
CA ASN A 71 16.47 21.07 -2.58
C ASN A 71 15.89 22.26 -3.36
N ILE A 72 14.94 23.00 -2.78
CA ILE A 72 14.26 24.12 -3.46
C ILE A 72 14.86 25.47 -3.09
N CYS A 73 15.17 26.27 -4.10
CA CYS A 73 15.56 27.66 -3.94
C CYS A 73 14.32 28.52 -3.59
N ARG A 74 14.21 28.94 -2.33
CA ARG A 74 13.05 29.72 -1.83
C ARG A 74 12.99 31.16 -2.33
N HIS A 75 14.14 31.70 -2.75
CA HIS A 75 14.27 33.06 -3.24
C HIS A 75 14.92 33.01 -4.63
N PRO A 76 14.21 32.51 -5.65
CA PRO A 76 14.75 32.43 -7.00
C PRO A 76 14.99 33.84 -7.55
N VAL A 77 16.20 34.13 -8.00
CA VAL A 77 16.58 35.45 -8.57
C VAL A 77 16.78 35.32 -10.07
N THR A 78 17.26 34.17 -10.53
CA THR A 78 17.55 33.90 -11.93
C THR A 78 16.51 32.96 -12.54
N THR A 79 16.32 33.02 -13.85
CA THR A 79 15.47 32.07 -14.59
C THR A 79 15.91 30.61 -14.35
N ASN A 80 17.21 30.39 -14.18
CA ASN A 80 17.78 29.08 -13.87
C ASN A 80 17.34 28.55 -12.50
N ASP A 81 17.12 29.43 -11.51
CA ASP A 81 16.61 29.02 -10.20
C ASP A 81 15.16 28.54 -10.29
N TYR A 82 14.34 29.22 -11.11
CA TYR A 82 12.97 28.78 -11.39
C TYR A 82 12.93 27.44 -12.13
N ILE A 83 13.82 27.22 -13.10
CA ILE A 83 13.95 25.95 -13.83
C ILE A 83 14.34 24.83 -12.87
N LYS A 84 15.37 25.04 -12.03
CA LYS A 84 15.78 24.05 -11.01
C LYS A 84 14.67 23.70 -10.05
N ASN A 85 13.90 24.69 -9.59
CA ASN A 85 12.74 24.45 -8.74
C ASN A 85 11.68 23.61 -9.46
N ALA A 86 11.40 23.89 -10.73
CA ALA A 86 10.45 23.12 -11.53
C ALA A 86 10.92 21.67 -11.73
N ASP A 87 12.20 21.46 -12.06
CA ASP A 87 12.80 20.13 -12.20
C ASP A 87 12.76 19.34 -10.89
N GLY A 88 13.07 19.99 -9.76
CA GLY A 88 12.99 19.36 -8.44
C GLY A 88 11.56 18.92 -8.08
N ILE A 89 10.55 19.69 -8.50
CA ILE A 89 9.14 19.30 -8.34
C ILE A 89 8.80 18.12 -9.25
N LEU A 90 9.23 18.13 -10.51
CA LEU A 90 9.00 17.00 -11.42
C LEU A 90 9.66 15.72 -10.90
N GLU A 91 10.89 15.79 -10.38
CA GLU A 91 11.57 14.66 -9.76
C GLU A 91 10.84 14.18 -8.50
N ALA A 92 10.40 15.10 -7.64
CA ALA A 92 9.62 14.77 -6.46
C ALA A 92 8.28 14.12 -6.81
N LEU A 93 7.61 14.57 -7.88
CA LEU A 93 6.39 13.97 -8.40
C LEU A 93 6.63 12.57 -8.97
N ARG A 94 7.72 12.35 -9.70
CA ARG A 94 8.12 11.01 -10.20
C ARG A 94 8.41 10.03 -9.06
N ALA A 95 8.97 10.51 -7.95
CA ALA A 95 9.23 9.68 -6.78
C ALA A 95 7.94 9.26 -6.04
N VAL A 96 6.89 10.08 -6.14
CA VAL A 96 5.59 9.78 -5.53
C VAL A 96 4.87 8.74 -6.39
N HIS A 97 4.82 7.50 -5.90
CA HIS A 97 4.19 6.35 -6.56
C HIS A 97 2.64 6.41 -6.62
N LEU A 98 2.04 7.58 -6.39
CA LEU A 98 0.57 7.74 -6.35
C LEU A 98 -0.05 7.94 -7.74
N THR A 99 0.75 8.25 -8.77
CA THR A 99 0.28 8.21 -10.16
C THR A 99 0.03 6.75 -10.54
N ARG A 100 -1.20 6.31 -10.29
CA ARG A 100 -1.67 4.93 -10.40
C ARG A 100 -1.81 4.49 -11.85
N GLU A 101 -1.81 5.44 -12.78
CA GLU A 101 -2.01 5.25 -14.21
C GLU A 101 -0.70 5.44 -14.98
N ALA A 102 -0.44 4.53 -15.93
CA ALA A 102 0.76 4.57 -16.77
C ALA A 102 0.87 5.85 -17.61
N GLU A 103 -0.27 6.51 -17.87
CA GLU A 103 -0.34 7.73 -18.67
C GLU A 103 0.35 8.90 -17.97
N SER A 104 0.10 9.11 -16.68
CA SER A 104 0.65 10.24 -15.92
C SER A 104 2.15 10.13 -15.66
N ALA A 105 2.65 8.89 -15.50
CA ALA A 105 4.08 8.63 -15.48
C ALA A 105 4.74 9.00 -16.82
N SER A 106 4.12 8.62 -17.95
CA SER A 106 4.63 8.97 -19.28
C SER A 106 4.59 10.48 -19.57
N ILE A 107 3.59 11.18 -19.01
CA ILE A 107 3.49 12.64 -19.10
C ILE A 107 4.66 13.29 -18.36
N LEU A 108 4.96 12.87 -17.13
CA LEU A 108 6.07 13.39 -16.33
C LEU A 108 7.44 13.15 -16.96
N ASP A 109 7.63 12.04 -17.67
CA ASP A 109 8.88 11.75 -18.39
C ASP A 109 9.10 12.68 -19.58
N SER A 110 8.01 13.20 -20.15
CA SER A 110 8.06 14.15 -21.28
C SER A 110 8.24 15.61 -20.85
N LEU A 111 8.09 15.92 -19.57
CA LEU A 111 8.14 17.29 -19.04
C LEU A 111 9.54 17.68 -18.57
N SER A 112 9.96 18.88 -18.97
CA SER A 112 11.18 19.54 -18.50
C SER A 112 10.84 20.86 -17.82
N GLY A 113 11.58 21.23 -16.77
CA GLY A 113 11.47 22.53 -16.13
C GLY A 113 11.76 23.70 -17.08
N THR A 114 12.57 23.47 -18.12
CA THR A 114 12.82 24.44 -19.19
C THR A 114 11.55 24.79 -19.95
N ASP A 115 10.74 23.80 -20.28
CA ASP A 115 9.55 23.97 -21.13
C ASP A 115 8.46 24.69 -20.34
N ILE A 116 8.30 24.31 -19.07
CA ILE A 116 7.40 24.97 -18.12
C ILE A 116 7.78 26.44 -17.93
N CYS A 117 9.06 26.73 -17.67
CA CYS A 117 9.51 28.11 -17.43
C CYS A 117 9.61 28.95 -18.71
N SER A 118 9.65 28.32 -19.89
CA SER A 118 9.60 29.02 -21.18
C SER A 118 8.20 29.55 -21.51
N GLY A 119 7.18 29.11 -20.78
CA GLY A 119 5.78 29.46 -21.03
C GLY A 119 5.10 28.56 -22.04
N ASP A 120 5.59 27.33 -22.25
CA ASP A 120 4.85 26.35 -23.05
C ASP A 120 3.58 25.94 -22.29
N VAL A 121 2.45 26.49 -22.74
CA VAL A 121 1.13 26.29 -22.15
C VAL A 121 0.71 24.82 -22.19
N GLY A 122 1.18 24.05 -23.18
CA GLY A 122 0.94 22.61 -23.25
C GLY A 122 1.62 21.87 -22.11
N SER A 123 2.89 22.17 -21.85
CA SER A 123 3.65 21.60 -20.73
C SER A 123 3.11 22.02 -19.37
N ILE A 124 2.69 23.28 -19.22
CA ILE A 124 2.03 23.77 -18.00
C ILE A 124 0.71 23.02 -17.77
N GLY A 125 -0.13 22.89 -18.81
CA GLY A 125 -1.41 22.18 -18.71
C GLY A 125 -1.24 20.71 -18.29
N LYS A 126 -0.24 20.03 -18.84
CA LYS A 126 0.12 18.65 -18.43
C LYS A 126 0.52 18.55 -16.97
N LEU A 127 1.34 19.48 -16.48
CA LEU A 127 1.74 19.53 -15.06
C LEU A 127 0.54 19.74 -14.14
N ILE A 128 -0.37 20.65 -14.51
CA ILE A 128 -1.61 20.91 -13.75
C ILE A 128 -2.52 19.67 -13.73
N ALA A 129 -2.63 18.95 -14.85
CA ALA A 129 -3.38 17.70 -14.91
C ALA A 129 -2.84 16.66 -13.91
N VAL A 130 -1.51 16.49 -13.83
CA VAL A 130 -0.88 15.60 -12.85
C VAL A 130 -1.17 16.03 -11.42
N PHE A 131 -1.06 17.33 -11.10
CA PHE A 131 -1.42 17.81 -9.76
C PHE A 131 -2.89 17.59 -9.41
N ARG A 132 -3.79 17.76 -10.37
CA ARG A 132 -5.22 17.53 -10.19
C ARG A 132 -5.50 16.04 -9.93
N GLU A 133 -4.91 15.14 -10.69
CA GLU A 133 -5.03 13.69 -10.44
C GLU A 133 -4.53 13.31 -9.04
N ILE A 134 -3.38 13.82 -8.62
CA ILE A 134 -2.84 13.58 -7.27
C ILE A 134 -3.78 14.12 -6.20
N TYR A 135 -4.33 15.32 -6.40
CA TYR A 135 -5.30 15.90 -5.48
C TYR A 135 -6.56 15.03 -5.36
N GLU A 136 -7.10 14.56 -6.48
CA GLU A 136 -8.26 13.66 -6.51
C GLU A 136 -7.95 12.32 -5.83
N ALA A 137 -6.76 11.77 -6.06
CA ALA A 137 -6.29 10.55 -5.41
C ALA A 137 -6.14 10.69 -3.90
N LEU A 138 -5.63 11.83 -3.42
CA LEU A 138 -5.35 12.07 -2.00
C LEU A 138 -6.58 12.51 -1.20
N TYR A 139 -7.46 13.34 -1.75
CA TYR A 139 -8.53 13.99 -0.98
C TYR A 139 -9.93 13.46 -1.33
N LEU A 140 -10.21 13.24 -2.62
CA LEU A 140 -11.54 12.79 -3.04
C LEU A 140 -11.72 11.29 -2.77
N ASN A 141 -10.72 10.47 -3.09
CA ASN A 141 -10.78 9.02 -2.81
C ASN A 141 -10.64 8.70 -1.31
N THR A 142 -9.95 9.52 -0.53
CA THR A 142 -9.85 9.34 0.92
C THR A 142 -11.16 9.69 1.63
N SER A 143 -11.93 10.67 1.13
CA SER A 143 -13.25 11.00 1.68
C SER A 143 -14.25 9.84 1.51
N LEU A 144 -14.18 9.10 0.40
CA LEU A 144 -14.99 7.89 0.18
C LEU A 144 -14.59 6.74 1.12
N ASN A 145 -13.33 6.65 1.51
CA ASN A 145 -12.85 5.62 2.44
C ASN A 145 -13.07 5.97 3.92
N ALA A 146 -13.03 7.26 4.28
CA ALA A 146 -13.29 7.74 5.64
C ALA A 146 -14.78 7.63 6.03
N VAL A 147 -15.69 7.91 5.10
CA VAL A 147 -17.15 7.74 5.34
C VAL A 147 -17.57 6.26 5.44
N LEU A 148 -16.75 5.33 4.94
CA LEU A 148 -16.97 3.88 5.09
C LEU A 148 -16.38 3.28 6.37
N SER A 149 -15.67 4.07 7.19
CA SER A 149 -14.95 3.55 8.37
C SER A 149 -15.55 3.96 9.72
N GLU A 150 -16.63 4.76 9.78
CA GLU A 150 -17.25 5.18 11.05
C GLU A 150 -18.38 4.27 11.59
N ASP A 151 -18.78 3.21 10.88
CA ASP A 151 -19.72 2.20 11.41
C ASP A 151 -19.00 0.94 11.88
N GLN A 152 -18.23 1.05 12.98
CA GLN A 152 -17.83 -0.12 13.77
C GLN A 152 -17.76 0.19 15.26
N ASP A 153 -18.95 0.24 15.87
CA ASP A 153 -19.15 0.15 17.30
C ASP A 153 -18.89 -1.28 17.84
N VAL A 154 -18.39 -1.30 19.08
CA VAL A 154 -18.34 -2.41 20.05
C VAL A 154 -17.18 -3.41 19.92
N VAL A 155 -16.15 -3.28 20.79
CA VAL A 155 -15.73 -4.28 21.82
C VAL A 155 -14.71 -3.64 22.80
N ASP A 156 -15.15 -3.56 24.07
CA ASP A 156 -14.42 -3.61 25.35
C ASP A 156 -13.09 -2.85 25.58
N SER A 157 -13.18 -1.80 26.39
CA SER A 157 -12.06 -1.22 27.15
C SER A 157 -11.81 -1.98 28.46
N PRO A 158 -10.57 -2.36 28.80
CA PRO A 158 -10.26 -2.84 30.13
C PRO A 158 -10.10 -1.69 31.14
N GLN A 159 -10.55 -1.99 32.35
CA GLN A 159 -10.78 -1.11 33.48
C GLN A 159 -9.51 -0.38 33.96
N LYS A 160 -9.60 0.95 34.08
CA LYS A 160 -8.69 1.74 34.93
C LYS A 160 -9.16 1.69 36.38
N ALA A 161 -8.28 1.19 37.24
CA ALA A 161 -8.42 1.17 38.69
C ALA A 161 -8.57 2.60 39.26
N LYS A 162 -9.60 2.81 40.08
CA LYS A 162 -9.79 4.01 40.91
C LYS A 162 -9.24 3.75 42.31
N PHE A 163 -8.29 4.58 42.74
CA PHE A 163 -7.92 4.75 44.15
C PHE A 163 -9.02 5.52 44.90
N PRO A 164 -9.28 5.23 46.19
CA PRO A 164 -10.26 5.95 46.98
C PRO A 164 -9.61 7.18 47.64
N VAL A 165 -10.21 8.37 47.45
CA VAL A 165 -9.87 9.58 48.20
C VAL A 165 -11.06 9.97 49.06
N GLY A 166 -10.84 9.92 50.37
CA GLY A 166 -11.22 10.96 51.32
C GLY A 166 -12.70 11.32 51.46
N LYS A 167 -13.33 10.75 52.49
CA LYS A 167 -14.53 11.31 53.14
C LYS A 167 -14.18 12.66 53.77
N GLN A 168 -14.97 13.69 53.52
CA GLN A 168 -15.15 14.79 54.46
C GLN A 168 -16.66 15.02 54.64
N LEU A 169 -17.08 14.87 55.90
CA LEU A 169 -18.35 15.36 56.40
C LEU A 169 -18.36 16.89 56.26
N ASP A 170 -19.51 17.47 55.95
CA ASP A 170 -20.05 18.52 56.80
C ASP A 170 -21.58 18.67 56.66
N ASN A 171 -22.16 19.00 57.81
CA ASN A 171 -23.58 19.09 58.12
C ASN A 171 -24.13 20.50 57.87
N SER A 172 -25.36 20.61 57.35
CA SER A 172 -26.37 21.62 57.72
C SER A 172 -27.65 21.35 56.90
N LYS A 173 -28.73 20.80 57.47
CA LYS A 173 -29.85 21.44 58.20
C LYS A 173 -30.69 22.44 57.38
N GLY A 174 -32.02 22.22 57.34
CA GLY A 174 -33.08 23.17 56.97
C GLY A 174 -34.13 22.55 56.03
N GLU A 175 -35.18 21.90 56.56
CA GLU A 175 -36.59 22.39 56.61
C GLU A 175 -37.36 22.24 55.27
N GLN A 176 -38.23 21.22 55.15
CA GLN A 176 -39.69 21.21 55.39
C GLN A 176 -40.55 21.87 54.29
N CYS A 177 -41.40 21.06 53.64
CA CYS A 177 -42.79 21.31 53.18
C CYS A 177 -43.24 20.07 52.36
N GLU A 178 -43.99 19.15 52.96
CA GLU A 178 -45.46 19.01 52.86
C GLU A 178 -45.98 18.44 51.52
N ASP A 179 -46.61 17.27 51.66
CA ASP A 179 -47.85 16.79 51.04
C ASP A 179 -48.09 16.96 49.52
N LEU A 180 -48.23 15.83 48.82
CA LEU A 180 -49.56 15.34 48.43
C LEU A 180 -49.50 13.95 47.77
N ARG A 181 -50.28 13.07 48.41
CA ARG A 181 -50.78 11.76 48.01
C ARG A 181 -51.51 11.81 46.65
N VAL A 182 -51.42 10.74 45.85
CA VAL A 182 -52.55 10.01 45.19
C VAL A 182 -51.98 8.89 44.28
N GLN A 183 -52.34 7.66 44.61
CA GLN A 183 -52.39 6.51 43.68
C GLN A 183 -53.79 6.45 43.05
N PRO A 184 -53.99 5.76 41.91
CA PRO A 184 -54.57 4.41 42.02
C PRO A 184 -54.14 3.37 40.98
N LYS A 185 -54.22 2.12 41.44
CA LYS A 185 -54.31 0.86 40.68
C LYS A 185 -55.56 0.82 39.80
N THR A 186 -55.53 0.08 38.68
CA THR A 186 -56.60 -0.86 38.29
C THR A 186 -56.07 -2.00 37.40
N LYS A 187 -56.71 -3.16 37.57
CA LYS A 187 -56.52 -4.42 36.84
C LYS A 187 -57.61 -4.59 35.77
N ASN A 188 -57.38 -5.54 34.86
CA ASN A 188 -58.32 -6.56 34.35
C ASN A 188 -58.80 -6.51 32.87
N ARG A 189 -58.93 -7.76 32.37
CA ARG A 189 -59.74 -8.33 31.28
C ARG A 189 -59.12 -8.33 29.88
N SER A 190 -58.82 -9.49 29.28
CA SER A 190 -59.67 -10.66 28.94
C SER A 190 -60.72 -10.33 27.89
N THR A 191 -60.50 -10.81 26.66
CA THR A 191 -61.53 -11.48 25.86
C THR A 191 -60.91 -12.41 24.81
N HIS A 192 -61.59 -13.54 24.69
CA HIS A 192 -61.43 -14.67 23.79
C HIS A 192 -62.12 -14.35 22.46
N ILE A 193 -61.53 -14.67 21.29
CA ILE A 193 -62.30 -14.99 20.07
C ILE A 193 -61.62 -16.18 19.36
N LYS A 194 -62.37 -17.29 19.24
CA LYS A 194 -62.08 -18.47 18.42
C LYS A 194 -63.11 -18.49 17.28
N TRP A 195 -62.66 -18.57 16.03
CA TRP A 195 -63.31 -19.18 14.85
C TRP A 195 -62.12 -19.52 13.93
N GLY A 196 -61.86 -20.74 13.41
CA GLY A 196 -62.74 -21.82 13.00
C GLY A 196 -62.72 -21.88 11.46
N GLY A 197 -61.92 -22.76 10.85
CA GLY A 197 -61.91 -22.94 9.39
C GLY A 197 -60.79 -23.85 8.87
N LYS A 198 -61.08 -25.15 8.80
CA LYS A 198 -60.28 -26.17 8.08
C LYS A 198 -60.42 -25.94 6.57
N LEU A 199 -59.38 -26.20 5.79
CA LEU A 199 -59.44 -27.02 4.57
C LEU A 199 -58.02 -27.48 4.17
N ALA A 200 -57.98 -28.70 3.65
CA ALA A 200 -56.80 -29.51 3.41
C ALA A 200 -56.00 -29.07 2.17
N SER A 201 -54.71 -29.42 2.12
CA SER A 201 -54.17 -30.31 1.08
C SER A 201 -52.71 -30.66 1.37
N ALA A 202 -52.34 -31.85 0.93
CA ALA A 202 -51.15 -32.60 1.27
C ALA A 202 -49.88 -32.14 0.55
N ARG A 203 -48.70 -32.43 1.13
CA ARG A 203 -47.75 -33.45 0.61
C ARG A 203 -46.36 -33.36 1.27
N ILE A 204 -45.90 -34.54 1.69
CA ILE A 204 -44.51 -35.06 1.65
C ILE A 204 -43.51 -34.54 2.72
N PHE A 205 -43.38 -35.35 3.77
CA PHE A 205 -42.15 -35.66 4.55
C PHE A 205 -41.21 -36.58 3.72
N PRO A 206 -39.97 -36.94 4.14
CA PRO A 206 -39.21 -36.61 5.36
C PRO A 206 -37.76 -36.14 4.99
N GLU A 207 -36.73 -35.96 5.83
CA GLU A 207 -36.29 -36.69 7.02
C GLU A 207 -35.01 -36.02 7.61
N ARG A 208 -34.72 -36.38 8.87
CA ARG A 208 -33.46 -36.26 9.63
C ARG A 208 -33.20 -34.97 10.42
N CYS A 209 -33.70 -35.00 11.65
CA CYS A 209 -32.84 -35.11 12.83
C CYS A 209 -33.56 -36.09 13.78
N ILE A 210 -32.87 -36.91 14.57
CA ILE A 210 -32.63 -36.60 15.99
C ILE A 210 -31.93 -37.82 16.67
N LYS A 211 -31.08 -37.50 17.66
CA LYS A 211 -30.72 -38.21 18.91
C LYS A 211 -29.43 -39.05 19.01
N ASN A 212 -28.60 -38.53 19.92
CA ASN A 212 -27.99 -39.18 21.10
C ASN A 212 -26.73 -40.02 20.90
N ARG A 213 -25.59 -39.63 21.49
CA ARG A 213 -25.21 -39.73 22.92
C ARG A 213 -24.98 -41.18 23.33
N ALA A 214 -23.71 -41.58 23.45
CA ALA A 214 -23.11 -42.25 24.62
C ALA A 214 -21.75 -42.91 24.28
N ASN A 215 -20.77 -42.58 25.14
CA ASN A 215 -19.83 -43.49 25.82
C ASN A 215 -18.54 -44.02 25.15
N ASP A 216 -17.47 -43.77 25.92
CA ASP A 216 -16.39 -44.68 26.31
C ASP A 216 -15.33 -45.13 25.30
N THR A 217 -14.07 -44.73 25.55
CA THR A 217 -12.93 -45.59 25.99
C THR A 217 -11.63 -44.76 25.89
N LYS A 218 -10.99 -44.41 27.02
CA LYS A 218 -9.84 -45.10 27.65
C LYS A 218 -8.66 -45.41 26.72
N THR A 219 -7.57 -44.66 26.91
CA THR A 219 -6.14 -45.06 27.08
C THR A 219 -5.28 -43.83 26.70
N GLY A 220 -4.37 -43.28 27.49
CA GLY A 220 -3.72 -43.72 28.72
C GLY A 220 -2.30 -44.22 28.45
N ILE A 221 -1.37 -43.35 28.00
CA ILE A 221 0.08 -43.60 28.15
C ILE A 221 0.77 -42.27 28.51
N ARG A 222 1.12 -42.17 29.79
CA ARG A 222 2.18 -41.31 30.33
C ARG A 222 3.50 -42.04 30.13
N HIS A 223 4.54 -41.31 29.74
CA HIS A 223 5.91 -41.65 30.13
C HIS A 223 6.62 -40.40 30.62
N ASP A 224 6.68 -40.28 31.95
CA ASP A 224 7.76 -39.58 32.63
C ASP A 224 9.00 -40.47 32.58
N ASN A 225 10.18 -39.87 32.36
CA ASN A 225 11.42 -40.35 32.94
C ASN A 225 12.41 -39.19 33.07
N ALA A 226 12.45 -38.66 34.29
CA ALA A 226 13.58 -37.91 34.81
C ALA A 226 14.74 -38.85 35.18
N LEU A 227 15.91 -38.25 35.40
CA LEU A 227 17.14 -38.79 36.03
C LEU A 227 18.14 -39.51 35.09
N ARG A 228 19.23 -38.82 34.76
CA ARG A 228 20.52 -39.04 35.44
C ARG A 228 21.45 -37.83 35.34
N ARG A 229 21.72 -37.23 36.50
CA ARG A 229 22.98 -36.57 36.83
C ARG A 229 24.11 -37.59 36.79
N SER A 230 25.26 -37.22 36.23
CA SER A 230 26.55 -37.63 36.77
C SER A 230 27.55 -36.51 36.57
N HIS A 231 27.93 -35.92 37.70
CA HIS A 231 29.13 -35.13 37.89
C HIS A 231 30.36 -36.00 37.63
N ILE A 232 31.29 -35.53 36.79
CA ILE A 232 32.72 -35.80 36.95
C ILE A 232 33.45 -34.49 36.64
N SER A 233 34.08 -33.93 37.67
CA SER A 233 35.04 -32.82 37.59
C SER A 233 36.48 -33.40 37.50
N PRO A 234 37.56 -32.60 37.55
CA PRO A 234 38.48 -32.33 36.44
C PRO A 234 39.90 -32.90 36.69
N ILE A 235 40.93 -32.34 36.03
CA ILE A 235 42.41 -32.38 36.31
C ILE A 235 43.18 -33.30 35.29
N PRO A 236 44.45 -33.03 34.90
CA PRO A 236 45.01 -31.84 34.24
C PRO A 236 46.06 -32.14 33.12
N SER A 237 46.51 -31.07 32.47
CA SER A 237 47.88 -30.77 31.98
C SER A 237 48.60 -31.59 30.88
N SER A 238 49.09 -30.79 29.93
CA SER A 238 50.43 -30.77 29.29
C SER A 238 50.77 -31.78 28.20
N THR A 239 50.92 -31.27 26.97
CA THR A 239 52.18 -31.10 26.19
C THR A 239 51.77 -30.53 24.81
N SER A 240 52.02 -29.26 24.49
CA SER A 240 53.28 -28.76 23.91
C SER A 240 53.81 -29.63 22.77
N THR A 241 53.40 -29.34 21.54
CA THR A 241 54.28 -29.34 20.38
C THR A 241 53.81 -28.31 19.35
N SER A 242 54.81 -27.57 18.90
CA SER A 242 54.84 -26.44 17.99
C SER A 242 54.32 -26.71 16.57
N GLY A 243 53.60 -25.72 16.05
CA GLY A 243 54.10 -24.93 14.91
C GLY A 243 53.96 -25.53 13.52
N LEU A 244 52.80 -25.30 12.87
CA LEU A 244 52.74 -25.13 11.43
C LEU A 244 51.81 -23.96 11.07
N SER A 245 52.43 -22.94 10.52
CA SER A 245 51.85 -21.72 9.98
C SER A 245 51.04 -22.02 8.71
N TYR A 246 49.71 -21.91 8.77
CA TYR A 246 48.84 -21.78 7.59
C TYR A 246 48.42 -20.31 7.41
N LYS A 247 49.37 -19.47 7.01
CA LYS A 247 49.09 -18.21 6.30
C LYS A 247 49.25 -18.47 4.80
N LYS A 248 48.13 -18.80 4.14
CA LYS A 248 47.84 -18.56 2.70
C LYS A 248 46.63 -19.41 2.30
N PHE A 249 45.42 -18.86 2.46
CA PHE A 249 44.29 -19.10 1.54
C PHE A 249 43.10 -18.19 1.91
N ARG A 250 43.24 -16.88 1.72
CA ARG A 250 42.07 -15.98 1.61
C ARG A 250 42.46 -14.68 0.93
N GLU A 251 42.70 -14.78 -0.38
CA GLU A 251 42.77 -13.61 -1.24
C GLU A 251 41.94 -13.90 -2.49
N ARG A 252 40.81 -13.19 -2.57
CA ARG A 252 39.84 -12.99 -3.66
C ARG A 252 38.42 -13.15 -3.14
N GLN A 253 37.89 -12.06 -2.58
CA GLN A 253 36.58 -11.48 -2.89
C GLN A 253 36.38 -10.25 -1.98
N ALA A 254 36.88 -9.11 -2.46
CA ALA A 254 36.18 -7.83 -2.31
C ALA A 254 34.99 -7.90 -3.29
N VAL A 255 33.80 -7.35 -3.10
CA VAL A 255 33.37 -6.04 -2.59
C VAL A 255 31.87 -6.18 -2.28
N VAL A 256 31.40 -5.91 -1.06
CA VAL A 256 30.13 -5.21 -0.79
C VAL A 256 30.26 -4.57 0.59
N SER A 257 30.41 -3.26 0.61
CA SER A 257 30.39 -2.43 1.81
C SER A 257 28.94 -2.15 2.19
N PHE A 258 28.52 -2.48 3.41
CA PHE A 258 27.40 -1.82 4.06
C PHE A 258 27.92 -1.18 5.35
N GLY A 259 27.97 0.15 5.33
CA GLY A 259 28.29 0.98 6.48
C GLY A 259 27.20 0.89 7.53
N SER A 260 27.59 0.41 8.70
CA SER A 260 26.86 0.56 9.94
C SER A 260 26.96 2.01 10.42
N VAL A 261 25.82 2.69 10.60
CA VAL A 261 25.75 3.93 11.37
C VAL A 261 24.96 3.67 12.65
N SER A 262 25.58 4.03 13.77
CA SER A 262 25.14 3.92 15.15
C SER A 262 24.06 4.97 15.47
N PRO A 263 23.14 4.73 16.43
CA PRO A 263 22.10 5.69 16.80
C PRO A 263 22.67 6.73 17.76
N VAL A 264 22.50 8.01 17.43
CA VAL A 264 22.76 9.14 18.32
C VAL A 264 21.43 9.64 18.88
N GLU A 265 21.27 9.47 20.19
CA GLU A 265 20.27 10.14 21.02
C GLU A 265 20.53 11.65 21.02
N ILE A 266 19.55 12.47 20.65
CA ILE A 266 19.43 13.85 21.16
C ILE A 266 17.95 14.14 21.45
N ASN A 267 17.65 14.13 22.74
CA ASN A 267 16.56 14.88 23.35
C ASN A 267 16.68 16.37 23.01
N GLN A 268 15.58 17.02 22.60
CA GLN A 268 15.14 18.31 23.17
C GLN A 268 13.83 18.78 22.54
N SER A 269 12.79 18.87 23.37
CA SER A 269 11.70 19.85 23.24
C SER A 269 12.22 21.19 23.78
N PRO A 270 11.69 22.35 23.32
CA PRO A 270 10.75 23.05 24.21
C PRO A 270 9.64 23.90 23.53
N HIS A 271 8.49 23.92 24.21
CA HIS A 271 7.61 25.03 24.58
C HIS A 271 7.55 26.39 23.82
N ASN A 272 6.28 26.78 23.58
CA ASN A 272 5.60 28.08 23.81
C ASN A 272 6.08 29.38 23.12
N LEU A 273 5.16 30.05 22.42
CA LEU A 273 4.76 31.49 22.53
C LEU A 273 3.78 31.79 21.36
N VAL A 274 2.49 32.06 21.60
CA VAL A 274 1.87 33.35 21.99
C VAL A 274 1.82 34.39 20.84
N ARG A 275 0.57 34.77 20.50
CA ARG A 275 0.00 36.08 20.09
C ARG A 275 -0.94 35.95 18.89
N GLU A 276 -2.25 35.97 19.11
CA GLU A 276 -3.09 37.19 19.09
C GLU A 276 -2.89 38.05 17.83
N SER A 277 -3.91 38.11 16.99
CA SER A 277 -4.48 39.39 16.53
C SER A 277 -5.88 39.15 15.98
N ARG A 278 -6.83 39.45 16.85
CA ARG A 278 -8.22 39.76 16.58
C ARG A 278 -8.25 41.19 16.01
N SER A 279 -8.77 41.38 14.81
CA SER A 279 -9.22 42.69 14.34
C SER A 279 -10.34 42.52 13.31
N GLU A 280 -11.52 42.90 13.79
CA GLU A 280 -12.72 43.39 13.12
C GLU A 280 -12.49 43.99 11.71
N MET A 281 -13.41 43.70 10.79
CA MET A 281 -14.22 44.75 10.15
C MET A 281 -15.38 44.12 9.37
N GLU A 282 -16.58 44.50 9.79
CA GLU A 282 -17.80 44.50 9.00
C GLU A 282 -17.58 45.30 7.70
N LEU A 283 -18.21 44.87 6.59
CA LEU A 283 -18.88 45.75 5.63
C LEU A 283 -19.52 44.93 4.50
N ASN A 284 -20.86 44.89 4.53
CA ASN A 284 -21.83 45.05 3.44
C ASN A 284 -21.39 44.77 1.99
N GLY A 285 -22.20 43.99 1.27
CA GLY A 285 -22.17 43.97 -0.19
C GLY A 285 -23.08 42.94 -0.84
N ASP A 286 -24.39 43.06 -0.66
CA ASP A 286 -25.39 42.50 -1.58
C ASP A 286 -25.05 42.87 -3.03
N THR A 287 -24.99 41.89 -3.93
CA THR A 287 -25.35 42.10 -5.34
C THR A 287 -25.76 40.78 -6.00
N PHE A 288 -27.06 40.71 -6.29
CA PHE A 288 -27.68 39.85 -7.28
C PHE A 288 -26.98 39.97 -8.65
N SER A 289 -26.83 38.85 -9.37
CA SER A 289 -27.37 38.75 -10.74
C SER A 289 -27.23 37.31 -11.27
N GLU A 290 -28.36 36.63 -11.23
CA GLU A 290 -28.75 35.50 -12.04
C GLU A 290 -28.69 35.87 -13.54
N VAL A 291 -27.91 35.14 -14.33
CA VAL A 291 -28.00 35.16 -15.80
C VAL A 291 -28.03 33.71 -16.29
N SER A 292 -29.24 33.30 -16.65
CA SER A 292 -29.55 32.09 -17.41
C SER A 292 -29.14 32.29 -18.87
N ILE A 293 -28.29 31.39 -19.37
CA ILE A 293 -28.04 31.23 -20.81
C ILE A 293 -28.47 29.82 -21.18
N ALA A 294 -29.52 29.77 -21.99
CA ALA A 294 -29.93 28.60 -22.75
C ALA A 294 -28.86 28.28 -23.79
N ASP A 295 -28.62 26.98 -24.03
CA ASP A 295 -28.27 26.52 -25.36
C ASP A 295 -28.74 25.07 -25.55
N ASP A 296 -29.66 24.95 -26.51
CA ASP A 296 -30.07 23.74 -27.21
C ASP A 296 -28.87 23.08 -27.89
N GLN A 297 -28.67 21.76 -27.74
CA GLN A 297 -28.22 20.86 -28.82
C GLN A 297 -28.67 19.40 -28.56
N ASN A 298 -29.89 19.10 -29.01
CA ASN A 298 -30.23 18.05 -29.97
C ASN A 298 -29.12 17.02 -30.35
N VAL A 299 -29.24 15.75 -29.89
CA VAL A 299 -28.75 14.56 -30.64
C VAL A 299 -29.72 13.38 -30.46
N SER A 300 -30.45 13.15 -31.55
CA SER A 300 -31.04 11.92 -32.10
C SER A 300 -31.00 10.57 -31.33
N ALA A 301 -32.21 9.98 -31.31
CA ALA A 301 -32.56 8.61 -31.71
C ALA A 301 -32.27 7.43 -30.76
N LYS A 302 -33.37 6.87 -30.21
CA LYS A 302 -33.75 5.48 -30.52
C LYS A 302 -35.23 5.19 -30.22
N LEU A 303 -35.91 4.65 -31.24
CA LEU A 303 -37.22 4.02 -31.20
C LEU A 303 -37.25 2.83 -30.23
N GLU A 304 -38.35 2.68 -29.50
CA GLU A 304 -39.09 1.43 -29.18
C GLU A 304 -40.36 1.87 -28.43
N SER A 305 -41.47 2.12 -29.13
CA SER A 305 -42.60 1.19 -29.31
C SER A 305 -43.10 0.55 -28.01
N ILE A 306 -44.21 1.06 -27.47
CA ILE A 306 -45.31 0.30 -26.84
C ILE A 306 -46.54 1.23 -26.83
N ASP A 307 -47.56 0.86 -27.61
CA ASP A 307 -48.95 1.30 -27.47
C ASP A 307 -49.53 0.77 -26.15
N PRO A 308 -50.50 1.47 -25.52
CA PRO A 308 -51.88 1.10 -25.80
C PRO A 308 -52.86 2.28 -25.87
N SER A 309 -53.54 2.35 -27.01
CA SER A 309 -54.99 2.43 -27.17
C SER A 309 -55.82 2.92 -25.97
N ILE A 310 -56.33 4.15 -26.05
CA ILE A 310 -57.69 4.49 -25.59
C ILE A 310 -58.28 5.49 -26.59
N ASP A 311 -59.28 5.03 -27.33
CA ASP A 311 -60.23 5.85 -28.07
C ASP A 311 -60.94 6.84 -27.14
N LEU A 312 -61.19 8.06 -27.60
CA LEU A 312 -62.55 8.62 -27.75
C LEU A 312 -62.54 10.16 -27.93
N ILE A 313 -63.21 10.58 -29.01
CA ILE A 313 -64.01 11.81 -29.16
C ILE A 313 -63.25 13.10 -29.53
N SER A 314 -63.19 13.34 -30.84
CA SER A 314 -63.74 14.54 -31.54
C SER A 314 -63.84 15.83 -30.73
N GLU A 315 -62.95 16.79 -31.01
CA GLU A 315 -63.31 18.20 -31.30
C GLU A 315 -62.29 18.77 -32.29
N GLU A 316 -62.55 18.51 -33.57
CA GLU A 316 -62.29 19.51 -34.61
C GLU A 316 -63.26 20.69 -34.39
N ASP A 317 -62.85 21.88 -34.82
CA ASP A 317 -63.60 23.15 -34.82
C ASP A 317 -63.56 24.00 -33.54
N GLN A 318 -62.41 24.64 -33.31
CA GLN A 318 -62.34 26.03 -32.83
C GLN A 318 -60.88 26.52 -32.84
N ASP A 319 -60.46 27.20 -33.91
CA ASP A 319 -59.42 28.26 -33.86
C ASP A 319 -59.12 28.91 -35.23
N LYS A 320 -60.13 28.99 -36.11
CA LYS A 320 -59.95 29.62 -37.43
C LYS A 320 -61.18 30.33 -37.96
N ALA A 321 -61.81 31.15 -37.12
CA ALA A 321 -62.68 32.24 -37.57
C ALA A 321 -62.79 33.26 -36.44
N LEU A 322 -62.10 34.39 -36.57
CA LEU A 322 -62.38 35.73 -36.02
C LEU A 322 -61.13 36.63 -36.20
N ARG A 323 -60.53 36.59 -37.40
CA ARG A 323 -60.08 37.82 -38.07
C ARG A 323 -61.25 38.26 -38.94
N GLU A 324 -61.50 39.56 -38.96
CA GLU A 324 -62.60 40.27 -39.65
C GLU A 324 -63.92 40.39 -38.85
N PHE A 325 -63.99 41.39 -37.96
CA PHE A 325 -65.03 42.43 -38.00
C PHE A 325 -64.71 43.52 -36.96
N SER A 326 -63.65 44.28 -37.22
CA SER A 326 -63.36 45.55 -36.53
C SER A 326 -63.68 46.68 -37.51
N MET A 327 -64.98 46.91 -37.72
CA MET A 327 -65.48 48.09 -38.40
C MET A 327 -66.63 48.68 -37.59
N SER A 328 -66.50 49.99 -37.34
CA SER A 328 -67.53 50.97 -36.96
C SER A 328 -68.06 51.02 -35.51
N SER A 329 -67.62 52.04 -34.77
CA SER A 329 -68.52 53.11 -34.27
C SER A 329 -67.78 54.17 -33.43
N THR A 330 -66.70 54.75 -33.96
CA THR A 330 -66.27 56.08 -33.53
C THR A 330 -67.17 57.14 -34.19
N PHE A 331 -68.32 57.42 -33.59
CA PHE A 331 -69.04 58.67 -33.80
C PHE A 331 -68.76 59.60 -32.62
N ALA A 332 -67.57 60.20 -32.62
CA ALA A 332 -67.30 61.41 -31.86
C ALA A 332 -67.98 62.57 -32.60
N ALA A 333 -69.17 62.91 -32.16
CA ALA A 333 -69.97 64.01 -32.72
C ALA A 333 -69.26 65.35 -32.48
N GLN A 334 -68.68 65.92 -33.55
CA GLN A 334 -68.51 67.36 -33.68
C GLN A 334 -69.91 68.00 -33.68
N ARG A 335 -70.22 68.78 -32.65
CA ARG A 335 -71.43 69.62 -32.62
C ARG A 335 -71.09 70.96 -33.24
N GLU A 336 -71.45 71.11 -34.51
CA GLU A 336 -71.49 72.37 -35.22
C GLU A 336 -72.44 73.35 -34.53
N LYS A 337 -72.00 74.62 -34.51
CA LYS A 337 -72.81 75.79 -34.21
C LYS A 337 -73.84 75.97 -35.34
N GLY A 338 -75.06 75.49 -35.11
CA GLY A 338 -76.21 75.71 -35.97
C GLY A 338 -77.16 76.73 -35.35
N SER A 339 -77.20 77.90 -35.99
CA SER A 339 -78.12 79.00 -35.81
C SER A 339 -79.60 78.60 -35.73
N ARG A 340 -80.30 79.23 -34.77
CA ARG A 340 -81.62 79.87 -34.93
C ARG A 340 -82.59 79.21 -35.92
N SER A 341 -83.53 78.44 -35.40
CA SER A 341 -84.90 78.40 -35.96
C SER A 341 -85.90 78.47 -34.82
N SER A 342 -86.46 79.66 -34.66
CA SER A 342 -87.64 79.93 -33.85
C SER A 342 -88.84 79.24 -34.51
N LEU A 343 -89.26 78.10 -33.97
CA LEU A 343 -90.59 77.58 -34.22
C LEU A 343 -91.39 77.64 -32.92
N TYR A 344 -92.33 78.57 -32.96
CA TYR A 344 -93.33 78.95 -31.98
C TYR A 344 -93.76 77.85 -30.98
N PRO A 345 -94.01 78.21 -29.71
CA PRO A 345 -94.82 77.38 -28.84
C PRO A 345 -96.23 77.36 -29.44
N LEU A 346 -96.65 76.19 -29.94
CA LEU A 346 -98.05 75.91 -30.25
C LEU A 346 -98.86 76.14 -28.97
N MET A 347 -99.48 77.31 -28.89
CA MET A 347 -100.40 77.68 -27.82
C MET A 347 -101.52 76.63 -27.77
N PRO A 348 -101.91 76.16 -26.58
CA PRO A 348 -102.95 75.15 -26.45
C PRO A 348 -104.28 75.76 -26.93
N MET A 349 -104.79 75.28 -28.07
CA MET A 349 -106.16 75.59 -28.48
C MET A 349 -107.11 75.24 -27.33
N ARG A 350 -108.05 76.15 -27.02
CA ARG A 350 -109.08 75.93 -26.00
C ARG A 350 -110.04 74.84 -26.47
N LEU A 351 -109.62 73.63 -26.22
CA LEU A 351 -110.39 72.40 -26.37
C LEU A 351 -111.58 72.43 -25.40
N SER A 352 -112.76 72.10 -25.91
CA SER A 352 -114.02 72.08 -25.17
C SER A 352 -113.94 71.21 -23.90
N ALA A 353 -114.84 71.42 -22.94
CA ALA A 353 -114.81 70.70 -21.64
C ALA A 353 -114.82 69.16 -21.79
N ARG A 354 -115.31 68.64 -22.93
CA ARG A 354 -115.31 67.21 -23.27
C ARG A 354 -113.94 66.71 -23.73
N THR A 355 -113.18 67.50 -24.49
CA THR A 355 -111.82 67.15 -24.94
C THR A 355 -110.79 67.30 -23.83
N ARG A 356 -110.91 68.28 -22.93
CA ARG A 356 -110.04 68.37 -21.72
C ARG A 356 -110.16 67.15 -20.80
N ARG A 357 -111.34 66.54 -20.70
CA ARG A 357 -111.54 65.28 -19.94
C ARG A 357 -110.91 64.09 -20.67
N ALA A 358 -110.95 64.05 -21.99
CA ALA A 358 -110.29 63.03 -22.81
C ALA A 358 -108.76 63.16 -22.74
N GLU A 359 -108.22 64.39 -22.80
CA GLU A 359 -106.79 64.67 -22.63
C GLU A 359 -106.27 64.26 -21.26
N LYS A 360 -107.00 64.54 -20.17
CA LYS A 360 -106.62 64.07 -18.83
C LYS A 360 -106.62 62.55 -18.74
N LYS A 361 -107.60 61.87 -19.34
CA LYS A 361 -107.64 60.40 -19.40
C LYS A 361 -106.47 59.83 -20.22
N TYR A 362 -106.17 60.43 -21.36
CA TYR A 362 -105.05 60.03 -22.22
C TYR A 362 -103.70 60.30 -21.55
N SER A 363 -103.55 61.43 -20.86
CA SER A 363 -102.36 61.77 -20.06
C SER A 363 -102.16 60.77 -18.91
N LEU A 364 -103.22 60.36 -18.22
CA LEU A 364 -103.14 59.34 -17.18
C LEU A 364 -102.76 57.97 -17.76
N LEU A 365 -103.32 57.60 -18.91
CA LEU A 365 -102.96 56.35 -19.61
C LEU A 365 -101.49 56.35 -20.05
N ILE A 366 -100.99 57.47 -20.58
CA ILE A 366 -99.58 57.62 -20.92
C ILE A 366 -98.72 57.55 -19.66
N GLN A 367 -99.12 58.21 -18.58
CA GLN A 367 -98.37 58.19 -17.33
C GLN A 367 -98.29 56.76 -16.75
N ASP A 368 -99.40 56.03 -16.72
CA ASP A 368 -99.46 54.62 -16.32
C ASP A 368 -98.60 53.73 -17.25
N HIS A 369 -98.62 53.97 -18.56
CA HIS A 369 -97.75 53.27 -19.50
C HIS A 369 -96.25 53.57 -19.28
N VAL A 370 -95.90 54.83 -18.98
CA VAL A 370 -94.52 55.22 -18.65
C VAL A 370 -94.07 54.62 -17.32
N GLU A 371 -94.94 54.57 -16.32
CA GLU A 371 -94.67 53.94 -15.02
C GLU A 371 -94.50 52.42 -15.15
N THR A 372 -95.34 51.76 -15.95
CA THR A 372 -95.18 50.32 -16.25
C THR A 372 -93.90 50.03 -17.03
N LEU A 373 -93.52 50.86 -18.01
CA LEU A 373 -92.23 50.74 -18.70
C LEU A 373 -91.05 50.95 -17.75
N ARG A 374 -91.09 51.95 -16.87
CA ARG A 374 -90.05 52.17 -15.84
C ARG A 374 -89.94 50.98 -14.89
N LEU A 375 -91.06 50.38 -14.50
CA LEU A 375 -91.09 49.19 -13.65
C LEU A 375 -90.49 47.98 -14.39
N GLN A 376 -90.81 47.79 -15.67
CA GLN A 376 -90.21 46.74 -16.51
C GLN A 376 -88.70 46.94 -16.67
N GLU A 377 -88.25 48.17 -16.94
CA GLU A 377 -86.83 48.51 -17.03
C GLU A 377 -86.10 48.26 -15.71
N LYS A 378 -86.70 48.65 -14.57
CA LYS A 378 -86.15 48.38 -13.24
C LYS A 378 -86.02 46.87 -13.00
N ARG A 379 -87.05 46.08 -13.29
CA ARG A 379 -87.02 44.61 -13.18
C ARG A 379 -85.94 44.02 -14.09
N HIS A 380 -85.80 44.51 -15.31
CA HIS A 380 -84.78 44.05 -16.24
C HIS A 380 -83.36 44.37 -15.73
N ARG A 381 -83.12 45.58 -15.22
CA ARG A 381 -81.85 45.96 -14.58
C ARG A 381 -81.55 45.10 -13.35
N GLU A 382 -82.55 44.80 -12.53
CA GLU A 382 -82.40 43.90 -11.38
C GLU A 382 -82.04 42.47 -11.82
N LEU A 383 -82.65 41.95 -12.88
CA LEU A 383 -82.30 40.65 -13.45
C LEU A 383 -80.87 40.63 -14.01
N LEU A 384 -80.46 41.66 -14.74
CA LEU A 384 -79.09 41.80 -15.22
C LEU A 384 -78.08 41.90 -14.07
N ALA A 385 -78.39 42.67 -13.02
CA ALA A 385 -77.55 42.79 -11.84
C ALA A 385 -77.41 41.44 -11.10
N ARG A 386 -78.49 40.65 -10.99
CA ARG A 386 -78.45 39.30 -10.42
C ARG A 386 -77.59 38.36 -11.28
N ARG A 387 -77.78 38.35 -12.60
CA ARG A 387 -76.96 37.55 -13.53
C ARG A 387 -75.48 37.93 -13.43
N PHE A 388 -75.16 39.22 -13.34
CA PHE A 388 -73.78 39.68 -13.18
C PHE A 388 -73.15 39.19 -11.87
N ARG A 389 -73.88 39.27 -10.74
CA ARG A 389 -73.38 38.74 -9.45
C ARG A 389 -73.17 37.23 -9.49
N VAL A 390 -74.10 36.48 -10.08
CA VAL A 390 -73.97 35.02 -10.24
C VAL A 390 -72.77 34.68 -11.12
N ASN A 391 -72.59 35.37 -12.25
CA ASN A 391 -71.42 35.16 -13.11
C ASN A 391 -70.12 35.48 -12.37
N LYS A 392 -70.06 36.58 -11.62
CA LYS A 392 -68.89 36.91 -10.79
C LYS A 392 -68.59 35.82 -9.75
N HIS A 393 -69.61 35.28 -9.08
CA HIS A 393 -69.42 34.17 -8.15
C HIS A 393 -68.97 32.89 -8.84
N GLN A 394 -69.52 32.59 -10.02
CA GLN A 394 -69.09 31.44 -10.82
C GLN A 394 -67.62 31.55 -11.21
N GLN A 395 -67.18 32.72 -11.70
CA GLN A 395 -65.77 33.00 -12.00
C GLN A 395 -64.87 32.84 -10.77
N GLN A 396 -65.33 33.26 -9.58
CA GLN A 396 -64.59 33.05 -8.33
C GLN A 396 -64.48 31.57 -7.97
N ILE A 397 -65.55 30.79 -8.14
CA ILE A 397 -65.54 29.34 -7.91
C ILE A 397 -64.58 28.66 -8.89
N ASP A 398 -64.61 29.02 -10.16
CA ASP A 398 -63.74 28.43 -11.17
C ASP A 398 -62.27 28.82 -10.94
N ALA A 399 -61.99 30.04 -10.48
CA ALA A 399 -60.64 30.43 -10.06
C ALA A 399 -60.14 29.62 -8.86
N ILE A 400 -61.01 29.33 -7.87
CA ILE A 400 -60.66 28.47 -6.72
C ILE A 400 -60.42 27.03 -7.17
N ARG A 401 -61.28 26.49 -8.04
CA ARG A 401 -61.13 25.14 -8.59
C ARG A 401 -59.82 25.00 -9.37
N HIS A 402 -59.51 25.97 -10.21
CA HIS A 402 -58.26 25.99 -10.98
C HIS A 402 -57.04 26.05 -10.07
N ARG A 403 -57.06 26.90 -9.03
CA ARG A 403 -55.96 26.97 -8.05
C ARG A 403 -55.78 25.66 -7.30
N ASN A 404 -56.86 25.02 -6.85
CA ASN A 404 -56.80 23.73 -6.17
C ASN A 404 -56.28 22.64 -7.10
N PHE A 405 -56.74 22.60 -8.35
CA PHE A 405 -56.24 21.66 -9.36
C PHE A 405 -54.74 21.81 -9.60
N GLN A 406 -54.26 23.04 -9.76
CA GLN A 406 -52.82 23.32 -9.88
C GLN A 406 -52.03 22.90 -8.65
N GLN A 407 -52.57 23.11 -7.45
CA GLN A 407 -51.94 22.65 -6.20
C GLN A 407 -51.86 21.13 -6.15
N THR A 408 -52.92 20.41 -6.52
CA THR A 408 -52.92 18.94 -6.59
C THR A 408 -51.87 18.43 -7.58
N LEU A 409 -51.82 18.99 -8.80
CA LEU A 409 -50.80 18.61 -9.79
C LEU A 409 -49.38 18.87 -9.30
N CYS A 410 -49.16 19.98 -8.58
CA CYS A 410 -47.86 20.28 -8.00
C CYS A 410 -47.48 19.26 -6.91
N GLN A 411 -48.42 18.87 -6.05
CA GLN A 411 -48.22 17.85 -5.02
C GLN A 411 -47.96 16.47 -5.63
N GLU A 412 -48.72 16.07 -6.65
CA GLU A 412 -48.53 14.80 -7.36
C GLU A 412 -47.17 14.73 -8.05
N ARG A 413 -46.75 15.82 -8.72
CA ARG A 413 -45.42 15.90 -9.34
C ARG A 413 -44.31 15.78 -8.30
N LEU A 414 -44.44 16.47 -7.17
CA LEU A 414 -43.46 16.39 -6.07
C LEU A 414 -43.42 14.99 -5.47
N ALA A 415 -44.58 14.35 -5.25
CA ALA A 415 -44.66 12.98 -4.75
C ALA A 415 -44.00 11.98 -5.70
N ALA A 416 -44.27 12.09 -7.02
CA ALA A 416 -43.64 11.25 -8.04
C ALA A 416 -42.12 11.43 -8.07
N GLN A 417 -41.63 12.68 -7.98
CA GLN A 417 -40.20 12.97 -7.92
C GLN A 417 -39.54 12.37 -6.67
N MET A 418 -40.20 12.47 -5.51
CA MET A 418 -39.71 11.86 -4.27
C MET A 418 -39.68 10.33 -4.35
N GLN A 419 -40.70 9.70 -4.94
CA GLN A 419 -40.71 8.25 -5.17
C GLN A 419 -39.56 7.82 -6.08
N GLN A 420 -39.35 8.50 -7.21
CA GLN A 420 -38.23 8.24 -8.11
C GLN A 420 -36.88 8.40 -7.41
N LYS A 421 -36.74 9.41 -6.55
CA LYS A 421 -35.53 9.60 -5.74
C LYS A 421 -35.33 8.42 -4.78
N THR A 422 -36.36 7.98 -4.08
CA THR A 422 -36.26 6.85 -3.14
C THR A 422 -35.95 5.51 -3.83
N THR A 423 -36.47 5.27 -5.03
CA THR A 423 -36.16 4.04 -5.80
C THR A 423 -34.73 4.06 -6.32
N LEU A 424 -34.24 5.22 -6.79
CA LEU A 424 -32.85 5.38 -7.20
C LEU A 424 -31.89 5.21 -6.01
N GLU A 425 -32.18 5.81 -4.85
CA GLU A 425 -31.42 5.60 -3.62
C GLU A 425 -31.42 4.13 -3.16
N SER A 426 -32.56 3.44 -3.28
CA SER A 426 -32.64 2.00 -3.00
C SER A 426 -31.75 1.20 -3.95
N HIS A 427 -31.80 1.48 -5.26
CA HIS A 427 -30.96 0.84 -6.25
C HIS A 427 -29.46 1.11 -6.01
N MET A 428 -29.09 2.34 -5.68
CA MET A 428 -27.71 2.69 -5.31
C MET A 428 -27.24 1.92 -4.08
N ARG A 429 -28.08 1.80 -3.04
CA ARG A 429 -27.75 0.99 -1.85
C ARG A 429 -27.51 -0.48 -2.19
N ILE A 430 -28.35 -1.06 -3.06
CA ILE A 430 -28.17 -2.44 -3.54
C ILE A 430 -26.88 -2.59 -4.34
N MET A 431 -26.58 -1.66 -5.26
CA MET A 431 -25.34 -1.69 -6.04
C MET A 431 -24.10 -1.56 -5.16
N MET A 432 -24.08 -0.62 -4.21
CA MET A 432 -22.96 -0.47 -3.27
C MET A 432 -22.78 -1.71 -2.41
N SER A 433 -23.87 -2.30 -1.89
CA SER A 433 -23.83 -3.56 -1.15
C SER A 433 -23.22 -4.69 -1.98
N ASN A 434 -23.62 -4.82 -3.26
CA ASN A 434 -23.06 -5.82 -4.16
C ASN A 434 -21.57 -5.59 -4.44
N VAL A 435 -21.13 -4.34 -4.64
CA VAL A 435 -19.71 -3.99 -4.81
C VAL A 435 -18.91 -4.39 -3.58
N LEU A 436 -19.40 -4.06 -2.38
CA LEU A 436 -18.74 -4.45 -1.12
C LEU A 436 -18.64 -5.96 -0.94
N VAL A 437 -19.67 -6.73 -1.33
CA VAL A 437 -19.62 -8.20 -1.31
C VAL A 437 -18.55 -8.73 -2.27
N ILE A 438 -18.51 -8.21 -3.50
CA ILE A 438 -17.51 -8.59 -4.50
C ILE A 438 -16.09 -8.27 -4.01
N GLU A 439 -15.87 -7.10 -3.43
CA GLU A 439 -14.57 -6.70 -2.87
C GLU A 439 -14.16 -7.58 -1.69
N LYS A 440 -15.09 -7.86 -0.77
CA LYS A 440 -14.87 -8.79 0.34
C LYS A 440 -14.45 -10.17 -0.16
N ASP A 441 -15.09 -10.70 -1.20
CA ASP A 441 -14.75 -12.00 -1.75
C ASP A 441 -13.41 -11.98 -2.51
N LYS A 442 -13.09 -10.90 -3.23
CA LYS A 442 -11.76 -10.69 -3.82
C LYS A 442 -10.66 -10.68 -2.74
N LEU A 443 -10.89 -10.02 -1.61
CA LEU A 443 -9.96 -10.01 -0.49
C LEU A 443 -9.77 -11.40 0.13
N LYS A 444 -10.85 -12.19 0.29
CA LYS A 444 -10.73 -13.58 0.75
C LYS A 444 -9.92 -14.46 -0.22
N VAL A 445 -10.08 -14.27 -1.53
CA VAL A 445 -9.30 -15.01 -2.54
C VAL A 445 -7.82 -14.65 -2.41
N LYS A 446 -7.47 -13.37 -2.38
CA LYS A 446 -6.09 -12.92 -2.16
C LYS A 446 -5.49 -13.43 -0.84
N GLN A 447 -6.29 -13.46 0.23
CA GLN A 447 -5.85 -14.01 1.52
C GLN A 447 -5.56 -15.51 1.42
N LYS A 448 -6.37 -16.28 0.68
CA LYS A 448 -6.11 -17.71 0.44
C LYS A 448 -4.84 -17.91 -0.38
N GLU A 449 -4.64 -17.15 -1.46
CA GLU A 449 -3.44 -17.19 -2.29
C GLU A 449 -2.17 -16.88 -1.46
N PHE A 450 -2.22 -15.83 -0.64
CA PHE A 450 -1.09 -15.48 0.24
C PHE A 450 -0.79 -16.57 1.28
N ASN A 451 -1.82 -17.18 1.86
CA ASN A 451 -1.65 -18.30 2.79
C ASN A 451 -1.06 -19.54 2.09
N GLU A 452 -1.44 -19.80 0.84
CA GLU A 452 -0.86 -20.87 0.02
C GLU A 452 0.61 -20.59 -0.32
N GLN A 453 0.95 -19.33 -0.65
CA GLN A 453 2.34 -18.91 -0.87
C GLN A 453 3.19 -19.08 0.39
N ILE A 454 2.70 -18.67 1.57
CA ILE A 454 3.39 -18.89 2.85
C ILE A 454 3.62 -20.38 3.09
N LYS A 455 2.60 -21.23 2.91
CA LYS A 455 2.73 -22.68 3.07
C LYS A 455 3.77 -23.28 2.11
N SER A 456 3.81 -22.80 0.87
CA SER A 456 4.80 -23.22 -0.12
C SER A 456 6.22 -22.84 0.31
N ILE A 457 6.42 -21.60 0.78
CA ILE A 457 7.71 -21.11 1.29
C ILE A 457 8.15 -21.95 2.50
N GLN A 458 7.25 -22.19 3.47
CA GLN A 458 7.53 -23.01 4.65
C GLN A 458 7.89 -24.45 4.27
N SER A 459 7.17 -25.06 3.32
CA SER A 459 7.48 -26.41 2.84
C SER A 459 8.84 -26.45 2.14
N ASN A 460 9.19 -25.44 1.33
CA ASN A 460 10.48 -25.35 0.68
C ASN A 460 11.62 -25.16 1.69
N HIS A 461 11.43 -24.31 2.70
CA HIS A 461 12.41 -24.13 3.78
C HIS A 461 12.64 -25.44 4.53
N GLN A 462 11.56 -26.14 4.91
CA GLN A 462 11.66 -27.44 5.58
C GLN A 462 12.38 -28.49 4.71
N ARG A 463 12.20 -28.47 3.38
CA ARG A 463 12.95 -29.34 2.46
C ARG A 463 14.43 -28.99 2.43
N GLN A 464 14.76 -27.69 2.44
CA GLN A 464 16.15 -27.22 2.48
C GLN A 464 16.83 -27.62 3.79
N GLU A 465 16.16 -27.46 4.93
CA GLU A 465 16.67 -27.90 6.24
C GLU A 465 16.99 -29.40 6.23
N ARG A 466 16.06 -30.25 5.78
CA ARG A 466 16.30 -31.69 5.66
C ARG A 466 17.43 -32.03 4.70
N ALA A 467 17.60 -31.27 3.62
CA ALA A 467 18.71 -31.47 2.69
C ALA A 467 20.06 -31.10 3.33
N LEU A 468 20.11 -30.06 4.16
CA LEU A 468 21.30 -29.69 4.93
C LEU A 468 21.61 -30.71 6.02
N GLU A 469 20.61 -31.19 6.75
CA GLU A 469 20.76 -32.26 7.74
C GLU A 469 21.36 -33.51 7.10
N THR A 470 20.80 -33.98 5.98
CA THR A 470 21.33 -35.15 5.28
C THR A 470 22.74 -34.95 4.72
N PHE A 471 23.08 -33.73 4.27
CA PHE A 471 24.45 -33.40 3.85
C PHE A 471 25.44 -33.49 5.02
N PHE A 472 25.11 -32.93 6.19
CA PHE A 472 25.99 -32.98 7.36
C PHE A 472 26.09 -34.38 7.95
N ASP A 473 25.00 -35.14 7.96
CA ASP A 473 25.02 -36.55 8.35
C ASP A 473 25.95 -37.37 7.45
N HIS A 474 25.92 -37.10 6.14
CA HIS A 474 26.81 -37.75 5.18
C HIS A 474 28.28 -37.35 5.39
N GLN A 475 28.58 -36.06 5.60
CA GLN A 475 29.93 -35.58 5.94
C GLN A 475 30.45 -36.24 7.22
N LEU A 476 29.61 -36.34 8.26
CA LEU A 476 29.96 -36.99 9.51
C LEU A 476 30.24 -38.49 9.30
N ALA A 477 29.45 -39.17 8.47
CA ALA A 477 29.65 -40.58 8.13
C ALA A 477 30.98 -40.80 7.39
N LEU A 478 31.31 -39.94 6.42
CA LEU A 478 32.59 -39.98 5.72
C LEU A 478 33.78 -39.78 6.66
N LEU A 479 33.71 -38.80 7.57
CA LEU A 479 34.76 -38.58 8.56
C LEU A 479 34.93 -39.78 9.52
N LYS A 480 33.82 -40.40 9.93
CA LYS A 480 33.87 -41.64 10.72
C LYS A 480 34.53 -42.77 9.95
N GLU A 481 34.21 -42.93 8.67
CA GLU A 481 34.83 -43.95 7.82
C GLU A 481 36.33 -43.68 7.63
N GLU A 482 36.75 -42.43 7.41
CA GLU A 482 38.15 -42.05 7.29
C GLU A 482 38.93 -42.31 8.59
N LEU A 483 38.37 -41.96 9.74
CA LEU A 483 38.96 -42.28 11.04
C LEU A 483 39.10 -43.80 11.23
N LEU A 484 38.08 -44.58 10.85
CA LEU A 484 38.16 -46.05 10.91
C LEU A 484 39.24 -46.59 9.97
N ARG A 485 39.36 -46.08 8.74
CA ARG A 485 40.43 -46.46 7.81
C ARG A 485 41.81 -46.11 8.38
N ASN A 486 42.00 -44.90 8.91
CA ASN A 486 43.26 -44.46 9.52
C ASN A 486 43.67 -45.32 10.72
N THR A 487 42.73 -45.69 11.59
CA THR A 487 43.00 -46.59 12.73
C THR A 487 43.39 -48.00 12.27
N ILE A 488 42.76 -48.53 11.22
CA ILE A 488 43.14 -49.81 10.61
C ILE A 488 44.55 -49.70 10.00
N GLU A 489 44.83 -48.66 9.21
CA GLU A 489 46.14 -48.43 8.58
C GLU A 489 47.25 -48.29 9.62
N GLN A 490 47.04 -47.53 10.70
CA GLN A 490 47.97 -47.43 11.82
C GLN A 490 48.23 -48.79 12.45
N SER A 491 47.19 -49.60 12.68
CA SER A 491 47.34 -50.94 13.25
C SER A 491 48.16 -51.88 12.35
N VAL A 492 48.03 -51.75 11.02
CA VAL A 492 48.79 -52.53 10.04
C VAL A 492 50.24 -52.03 9.99
N ALA A 493 50.46 -50.71 9.97
CA ALA A 493 51.79 -50.11 10.01
C ALA A 493 52.54 -50.50 11.30
N GLU A 494 51.89 -50.46 12.46
CA GLU A 494 52.48 -50.92 13.72
C GLU A 494 52.85 -52.40 13.67
N LYS A 495 51.99 -53.27 13.14
CA LYS A 495 52.29 -54.70 12.96
C LYS A 495 53.49 -54.89 12.03
N ALA A 496 53.54 -54.16 10.91
CA ALA A 496 54.66 -54.20 9.97
C ALA A 496 55.97 -53.71 10.62
N HIS A 497 55.94 -52.61 11.38
CA HIS A 497 57.08 -52.12 12.15
C HIS A 497 57.56 -53.12 13.20
N ARG A 498 56.64 -53.77 13.94
CA ARG A 498 56.99 -54.82 14.91
C ARG A 498 57.64 -56.02 14.22
N LEU A 499 57.12 -56.45 13.07
CA LEU A 499 57.69 -57.55 12.28
C LEU A 499 59.07 -57.20 11.71
N ALA A 500 59.23 -56.01 11.14
CA ALA A 500 60.51 -55.51 10.62
C ALA A 500 61.56 -55.38 11.72
N SER A 501 61.18 -54.82 12.88
CA SER A 501 62.04 -54.74 14.08
C SER A 501 62.46 -56.13 14.57
N LYS A 502 61.52 -57.09 14.61
CA LYS A 502 61.81 -58.48 14.98
C LYS A 502 62.76 -59.16 13.98
N GLN A 503 62.60 -58.90 12.69
CA GLN A 503 63.48 -59.44 11.65
C GLN A 503 64.88 -58.86 11.76
N LEU A 504 65.03 -57.55 11.92
CA LEU A 504 66.32 -56.89 12.16
C LEU A 504 67.04 -57.48 13.38
N LEU A 505 66.33 -57.74 14.47
CA LEU A 505 66.91 -58.37 15.67
C LEU A 505 67.30 -59.84 15.47
N ARG A 506 66.72 -60.53 14.48
CA ARG A 506 67.18 -61.87 14.07
C ARG A 506 68.43 -61.75 13.21
N ASP A 507 68.43 -60.84 12.24
CA ASP A 507 69.55 -60.62 11.34
C ASP A 507 70.79 -60.15 12.13
N LEU A 508 70.65 -59.22 13.07
CA LEU A 508 71.73 -58.81 13.98
C LEU A 508 72.25 -59.96 14.85
N ARG A 509 71.37 -60.88 15.28
CA ARG A 509 71.80 -62.08 16.01
C ARG A 509 72.57 -63.04 15.11
N HIS A 510 72.12 -63.23 13.87
CA HIS A 510 72.84 -64.03 12.89
C HIS A 510 74.20 -63.42 12.54
N GLU A 511 74.28 -62.10 12.35
CA GLU A 511 75.56 -61.39 12.15
C GLU A 511 76.49 -61.58 13.36
N GLN A 512 75.97 -61.48 14.59
CA GLN A 512 76.75 -61.75 15.80
C GLN A 512 77.23 -63.20 15.87
N ASP A 513 76.37 -64.17 15.58
CA ASP A 513 76.73 -65.59 15.54
C ASP A 513 77.80 -65.87 14.47
N ASP A 514 77.68 -65.25 13.29
CA ASP A 514 78.65 -65.42 12.21
C ASP A 514 79.98 -64.74 12.51
N THR A 515 79.97 -63.56 13.15
CA THR A 515 81.21 -62.95 13.66
C THR A 515 81.86 -63.82 14.74
N LEU A 516 81.08 -64.40 15.66
CA LEU A 516 81.59 -65.34 16.66
C LEU A 516 82.19 -66.60 16.01
N LYS A 517 81.49 -67.23 15.05
CA LYS A 517 82.04 -68.36 14.28
C LYS A 517 83.35 -67.98 13.61
N LEU A 518 83.41 -66.84 12.91
CA LEU A 518 84.64 -66.35 12.28
C LEU A 518 85.77 -66.15 13.30
N THR A 519 85.48 -65.69 14.53
CA THR A 519 86.51 -65.59 15.58
C THR A 519 86.95 -66.95 16.12
N ILE A 520 86.03 -67.92 16.26
CA ILE A 520 86.33 -69.30 16.66
C ILE A 520 87.17 -69.99 15.59
N ASP A 521 86.79 -69.89 14.32
CA ASP A 521 87.52 -70.45 13.19
C ASP A 521 88.93 -69.86 13.11
N LYS A 522 89.08 -68.53 13.23
CA LYS A 522 90.40 -67.88 13.34
C LYS A 522 91.21 -68.37 14.55
N ALA A 523 90.57 -68.63 15.69
CA ALA A 523 91.24 -69.17 16.87
C ALA A 523 91.69 -70.64 16.66
N GLN A 524 90.85 -71.46 16.02
CA GLN A 524 91.18 -72.84 15.65
C GLN A 524 92.30 -72.88 14.60
N GLU A 525 92.28 -72.00 13.59
CA GLU A 525 93.37 -71.85 12.63
C GLU A 525 94.68 -71.49 13.33
N ARG A 526 94.65 -70.55 14.29
CA ARG A 526 95.83 -70.25 15.12
C ARG A 526 96.29 -71.45 15.93
N GLN A 527 95.38 -72.26 16.45
CA GLN A 527 95.73 -73.50 17.16
C GLN A 527 96.35 -74.54 16.22
N LYS A 528 95.78 -74.74 15.03
CA LYS A 528 96.38 -75.59 13.98
C LYS A 528 97.76 -75.08 13.59
N GLN A 529 97.93 -73.76 13.41
CA GLN A 529 99.23 -73.14 13.15
C GLN A 529 100.22 -73.35 14.30
N ARG A 530 99.78 -73.28 15.57
CA ARG A 530 100.62 -73.60 16.74
C ARG A 530 101.03 -75.07 16.75
N LEU A 531 100.11 -76.00 16.47
CA LEU A 531 100.40 -77.43 16.37
C LEU A 531 101.38 -77.70 15.22
N PHE A 532 101.16 -77.13 14.03
CA PHE A 532 102.09 -77.24 12.92
C PHE A 532 103.46 -76.63 13.24
N ALA A 533 103.51 -75.50 13.96
CA ALA A 533 104.77 -74.90 14.39
C ALA A 533 105.51 -75.79 15.40
N TRP A 534 104.79 -76.33 16.38
CA TRP A 534 105.31 -77.30 17.35
C TRP A 534 105.79 -78.58 16.68
N GLU A 535 105.04 -79.13 15.73
CA GLU A 535 105.42 -80.32 14.97
C GLU A 535 106.66 -80.06 14.10
N ARG A 536 106.74 -78.89 13.45
CA ARG A 536 107.95 -78.46 12.72
C ARG A 536 109.16 -78.35 13.65
N GLU A 537 108.97 -77.82 14.87
CA GLU A 537 110.01 -77.69 15.88
C GLU A 537 110.43 -79.06 16.45
N HIS A 538 109.47 -79.95 16.70
CA HIS A 538 109.71 -81.32 17.13
C HIS A 538 110.41 -82.15 16.04
N GLN A 539 110.04 -82.01 14.77
CA GLN A 539 110.76 -82.60 13.65
C GLN A 539 112.20 -82.05 13.54
N ARG A 540 112.41 -80.74 13.76
CA ARG A 540 113.77 -80.19 13.88
C ARG A 540 114.53 -80.82 15.04
N GLN A 541 113.90 -81.07 16.18
CA GLN A 541 114.53 -81.76 17.31
C GLN A 541 114.86 -83.23 16.99
N ILE A 542 113.98 -83.98 16.31
CA ILE A 542 114.27 -85.35 15.85
C ILE A 542 115.42 -85.35 14.84
N THR A 543 115.44 -84.38 13.91
CA THR A 543 116.54 -84.22 12.95
C THR A 543 117.86 -83.88 13.67
N GLN A 544 117.80 -83.15 14.79
CA GLN A 544 118.96 -82.87 15.64
C GLN A 544 119.40 -84.09 16.48
N LEU A 545 118.50 -85.02 16.81
CA LEU A 545 118.79 -86.25 17.56
C LEU A 545 119.39 -87.37 16.69
N ASN A 546 119.16 -87.37 15.37
CA ASN A 546 119.71 -88.36 14.43
C ASN A 546 121.09 -88.00 13.84
N GLN A 547 121.71 -86.90 14.29
CA GLN A 547 123.07 -86.54 13.92
C GLN A 547 123.84 -86.13 15.17
N LYS A 548 124.42 -87.09 15.91
CA LYS A 548 125.62 -86.88 16.74
C LYS A 548 126.17 -88.20 17.28
N GLU A 549 127.13 -88.74 16.53
CA GLU A 549 128.21 -89.58 17.04
C GLU A 549 129.07 -88.81 18.09
N PRO A 550 129.73 -89.52 19.02
CA PRO A 550 130.35 -88.92 20.20
C PRO A 550 131.78 -88.43 19.91
N LYS A 551 132.04 -87.13 20.06
CA LYS A 551 133.41 -86.59 20.11
C LYS A 551 133.58 -85.57 21.23
N ARG A 552 134.14 -86.09 22.32
CA ARG A 552 135.26 -85.59 23.14
C ARG A 552 135.35 -84.07 23.40
N ASN A 553 135.26 -83.76 24.70
CA ASN A 553 135.77 -82.58 25.41
C ASN A 553 136.82 -81.79 24.62
N ILE A 554 136.44 -80.57 24.22
CA ILE A 554 137.37 -79.51 23.84
C ILE A 554 137.24 -78.41 24.89
N ASP A 555 138.39 -78.12 25.47
CA ASP A 555 138.67 -77.23 26.59
C ASP A 555 138.04 -75.82 26.42
N PRO A 556 137.28 -75.30 27.42
CA PRO A 556 136.57 -74.02 27.37
C PRO A 556 137.47 -72.79 27.19
N PHE A 557 138.78 -72.91 27.39
CA PHE A 557 139.71 -71.80 27.13
C PHE A 557 140.00 -71.58 25.63
N HIS A 558 139.77 -72.56 24.76
CA HIS A 558 139.95 -72.42 23.30
C HIS A 558 138.73 -71.77 22.61
N ALA A 559 137.51 -71.96 23.14
CA ALA A 559 136.28 -71.33 22.62
C ALA A 559 136.19 -69.82 22.94
N ALA A 560 136.75 -69.40 24.08
CA ALA A 560 136.85 -67.99 24.44
C ALA A 560 137.84 -67.21 23.53
N ALA A 561 138.91 -67.86 23.07
CA ALA A 561 139.92 -67.23 22.20
C ALA A 561 139.41 -66.96 20.77
N ILE A 562 138.51 -67.79 20.23
CA ILE A 562 137.92 -67.58 18.88
C ILE A 562 136.82 -66.51 18.94
N LYS A 563 135.99 -66.51 19.99
CA LYS A 563 134.89 -65.53 20.15
C LYS A 563 135.39 -64.10 20.42
N ALA A 564 136.58 -63.95 21.01
CA ALA A 564 137.26 -62.66 21.13
C ALA A 564 137.85 -62.14 19.80
N ARG A 565 138.08 -63.03 18.82
CA ARG A 565 138.56 -62.67 17.46
C ARG A 565 137.42 -62.19 16.56
N GLU A 566 136.22 -62.77 16.68
CA GLU A 566 135.05 -62.39 15.85
C GLU A 566 134.44 -61.03 16.24
N LEU A 567 134.48 -60.65 17.52
CA LEU A 567 134.03 -59.33 17.99
C LEU A 567 134.94 -58.16 17.55
N ARG A 568 136.15 -58.43 17.03
CA ARG A 568 137.02 -57.39 16.43
C ARG A 568 136.79 -57.19 14.92
N HIS A 569 136.10 -58.09 14.23
CA HIS A 569 135.85 -57.99 12.79
C HIS A 569 134.44 -57.50 12.39
N ALA A 570 133.47 -57.43 13.31
CA ALA A 570 132.13 -56.90 13.04
C ALA A 570 132.00 -55.36 13.19
N LYS A 571 133.11 -54.63 13.42
CA LYS A 571 133.13 -53.15 13.55
C LYS A 571 133.37 -52.40 12.22
N LYS A 572 133.30 -53.06 11.07
CA LYS A 572 133.43 -52.45 9.74
C LYS A 572 132.51 -53.13 8.73
N GLN A 573 131.34 -52.54 8.49
CA GLN A 573 130.52 -52.53 7.27
C GLN A 573 129.07 -52.30 7.70
N SER A 574 128.55 -51.09 7.52
CA SER A 574 127.85 -50.66 6.30
C SER A 574 126.34 -50.60 6.61
N HIS A 575 125.80 -49.43 6.95
CA HIS A 575 125.10 -48.58 5.98
C HIS A 575 124.25 -49.36 4.96
N ARG A 576 122.91 -49.31 5.08
CA ARG A 576 121.99 -48.72 4.08
C ARG A 576 120.51 -48.93 4.45
N ARG A 577 119.80 -47.80 4.59
CA ARG A 577 118.36 -47.56 4.26
C ARG A 577 118.07 -48.03 2.81
N PRO A 578 116.82 -48.30 2.35
CA PRO A 578 115.70 -47.32 2.30
C PRO A 578 114.24 -47.90 2.37
N SER A 579 113.22 -47.08 2.69
CA SER A 579 112.11 -46.56 1.83
C SER A 579 111.30 -47.64 1.06
N SER A 580 109.96 -47.67 1.04
CA SER A 580 109.01 -46.73 0.39
C SER A 580 107.57 -47.33 0.51
N ARG A 581 106.50 -46.54 0.72
CA ARG A 581 105.49 -45.96 -0.22
C ARG A 581 104.18 -46.76 -0.48
N HIS A 582 103.07 -45.99 -0.41
CA HIS A 582 101.84 -46.02 -1.26
C HIS A 582 100.82 -47.16 -1.04
N LYS A 583 99.48 -47.01 -1.21
CA LYS A 583 98.56 -46.08 -1.92
C LYS A 583 97.11 -46.41 -1.43
N LYS A 584 96.21 -45.44 -1.17
CA LYS A 584 95.06 -44.91 -1.97
C LYS A 584 93.71 -45.67 -1.95
N SER A 585 92.64 -44.84 -1.94
CA SER A 585 91.21 -45.01 -2.38
C SER A 585 90.36 -46.05 -1.64
N THR A 586 89.11 -45.80 -1.26
CA THR A 586 88.08 -44.79 -1.62
C THR A 586 87.10 -44.69 -0.47
#